data_AF-A0A7J8Y3J3-F1
#
_entry.id   AF-A0A7J8Y3J3-F1
#
_cell.length_a   1.000
_cell.length_b   1.000
_cell.length_c   1.000
_cell.angle_alpha   90.00
_cell.angle_beta   90.00
_cell.angle_gamma   90.00
#
_symmetry.space_group_name_H-M   'P 1'
#
loop_
_entity.id
_entity.type
_entity.pdbx_description
1 polymer ?
#
loop_
_entity_poly.entity_id
_entity_poly.type
_entity_poly.pdbx_seq_one_letter_code
_entity_poly.pdbx_strand_id
1 'polypeptide(L)'
;MASLSGLCSSFPSLKPNNRIGGELSPVRKDSLAVSTRSNSSFKHSVAREVSADLSKTNDVAGLKQAKQGGLEKDPKALWRRYVDWLYQHKELGLYLDVSRIGFSDEFVSEMEPRFQAAFKAMEELERGAIANPDEGRMVGHYWLRNAKLAPNPFLQVQIDKTLAAVCDFADAVISGKIKPPSPEGRFTQILSVGIGGSALGPQFVAEALAPDNPPLKVCSLDFTRSTIPILFLFFAQFDPISCK
;
A
#
# COMPACT_ATOMS: atom_id res chain seq x y z
N MET A 1 -14.20 27.44 8.53
CA MET A 1 -13.21 28.40 8.00
C MET A 1 -11.95 28.31 8.86
N ALA A 2 -11.09 27.33 8.57
CA ALA A 2 -9.72 27.26 9.01
C ALA A 2 -8.95 26.69 7.81
N SER A 3 -8.28 27.57 7.07
CA SER A 3 -7.52 27.21 5.88
C SER A 3 -6.21 26.58 6.34
N LEU A 4 -6.12 25.25 6.34
CA LEU A 4 -4.86 24.52 6.48
C LEU A 4 -4.15 24.44 5.12
N SER A 5 -3.96 25.60 4.51
CA SER A 5 -3.15 25.79 3.31
C SER A 5 -1.71 26.07 3.76
N GLY A 6 -0.95 25.04 4.10
CA GLY A 6 0.41 25.26 4.62
C GLY A 6 1.39 24.10 4.67
N LEU A 7 1.01 22.87 4.28
CA LEU A 7 1.93 21.73 4.32
C LEU A 7 2.15 21.17 2.91
N CYS A 8 2.93 21.91 2.12
CA CYS A 8 3.50 21.43 0.87
C CYS A 8 4.68 20.49 1.19
N SER A 9 4.49 19.18 1.06
CA SER A 9 5.61 18.27 0.85
C SER A 9 5.96 18.27 -0.64
N SER A 10 7.20 18.67 -0.94
CA SER A 10 7.69 18.73 -2.32
C SER A 10 8.12 17.34 -2.76
N PHE A 11 7.22 16.58 -3.40
CA PHE A 11 7.59 15.37 -4.13
C PHE A 11 7.99 15.71 -5.57
N PRO A 12 9.07 15.15 -6.12
CA PRO A 12 9.46 15.41 -7.50
C PRO A 12 8.50 14.73 -8.47
N SER A 13 7.91 15.54 -9.36
CA SER A 13 7.05 15.12 -10.46
C SER A 13 7.77 14.12 -11.39
N LEU A 14 7.26 12.89 -11.47
CA LEU A 14 7.68 11.91 -12.47
C LEU A 14 7.07 12.29 -13.82
N LYS A 15 7.92 12.69 -14.77
CA LYS A 15 7.51 13.00 -16.15
C LYS A 15 7.21 11.70 -16.92
N PRO A 16 6.03 11.56 -17.56
CA PRO A 16 5.79 10.48 -18.51
C PRO A 16 6.57 10.74 -19.81
N ASN A 17 7.31 9.73 -20.27
CA ASN A 17 8.06 9.76 -21.52
C ASN A 17 7.11 9.35 -22.66
N ASN A 18 6.57 10.31 -23.41
CA ASN A 18 5.79 10.05 -24.62
C ASN A 18 6.73 9.85 -25.82
N ARG A 19 6.75 8.63 -26.37
CA ARG A 19 7.17 8.39 -27.75
C ARG A 19 6.17 7.45 -28.43
N ILE A 20 5.85 7.82 -29.67
CA ILE A 20 4.99 7.16 -30.68
C ILE A 20 3.49 7.41 -30.42
N GLY A 21 2.70 8.15 -31.23
CA GLY A 21 2.81 8.56 -32.64
C GLY A 21 1.75 7.82 -33.47
N GLY A 22 0.56 8.39 -33.67
CA GLY A 22 -0.50 7.84 -34.54
C GLY A 22 -1.78 8.69 -34.57
N GLU A 23 -2.16 9.11 -35.78
CA GLU A 23 -3.19 10.08 -36.22
C GLU A 23 -4.59 10.13 -35.55
N LEU A 24 -5.13 11.36 -35.53
CA LEU A 24 -6.53 11.71 -35.28
C LEU A 24 -7.35 11.68 -36.57
N SER A 25 -8.58 11.17 -36.51
CA SER A 25 -9.70 11.66 -37.33
C SER A 25 -11.06 11.51 -36.60
N PRO A 26 -12.08 12.33 -36.91
CA PRO A 26 -13.13 12.67 -35.94
C PRO A 26 -14.53 12.12 -36.26
N VAL A 27 -15.42 12.25 -35.26
CA VAL A 27 -16.90 12.24 -35.31
C VAL A 27 -17.58 10.86 -35.19
N ARG A 28 -18.31 10.62 -34.08
CA ARG A 28 -19.78 10.66 -33.98
C ARG A 28 -20.25 10.49 -32.53
N LYS A 29 -21.13 11.40 -32.10
CA LYS A 29 -21.96 11.29 -30.89
C LYS A 29 -23.04 10.27 -31.20
N ASP A 30 -23.08 9.16 -30.47
CA ASP A 30 -24.30 8.38 -30.32
C ASP A 30 -24.43 7.92 -28.86
N SER A 31 -25.51 8.40 -28.25
CA SER A 31 -25.98 8.03 -26.93
C SER A 31 -26.43 6.57 -26.93
N LEU A 32 -25.84 5.74 -26.07
CA LEU A 32 -26.37 4.41 -25.79
C LEU A 32 -26.82 4.34 -24.34
N ALA A 33 -28.12 4.13 -24.20
CA ALA A 33 -28.84 3.97 -22.94
C ALA A 33 -28.33 2.72 -22.19
N VAL A 34 -27.96 2.91 -20.92
CA VAL A 34 -27.66 1.79 -20.01
C VAL A 34 -28.98 1.17 -19.57
N SER A 35 -29.19 -0.07 -20.00
CA SER A 35 -30.33 -0.89 -19.66
C SER A 35 -30.28 -1.30 -18.19
N THR A 36 -31.33 -0.97 -17.44
CA THR A 36 -31.54 -1.31 -16.03
C THR A 36 -32.05 -2.75 -15.88
N ARG A 37 -31.27 -3.59 -15.19
CA ARG A 37 -31.67 -4.84 -14.52
C ARG A 37 -30.47 -5.25 -13.65
N SER A 38 -30.57 -5.59 -12.37
CA SER A 38 -31.67 -5.86 -11.46
C SER A 38 -31.10 -5.87 -10.04
N ASN A 39 -31.83 -5.25 -9.11
CA ASN A 39 -31.89 -5.55 -7.67
C ASN A 39 -30.76 -6.43 -7.08
N SER A 40 -29.73 -5.77 -6.57
CA SER A 40 -29.10 -6.20 -5.32
C SER A 40 -29.21 -5.03 -4.35
N SER A 41 -29.85 -5.27 -3.21
CA SER A 41 -29.88 -4.32 -2.11
C SER A 41 -28.44 -4.15 -1.62
N PHE A 42 -27.76 -3.14 -2.15
CA PHE A 42 -26.51 -2.64 -1.57
C PHE A 42 -26.87 -2.07 -0.20
N LYS A 43 -26.83 -2.92 0.82
CA LYS A 43 -26.72 -2.48 2.19
C LYS A 43 -25.40 -1.73 2.27
N HIS A 44 -25.45 -0.41 2.20
CA HIS A 44 -24.30 0.43 2.54
C HIS A 44 -23.76 -0.07 3.87
N SER A 45 -22.50 -0.53 3.88
CA SER A 45 -21.79 -0.82 5.12
C SER A 45 -21.69 0.48 5.90
N VAL A 46 -22.63 0.68 6.81
CA VAL A 46 -22.60 1.77 7.79
C VAL A 46 -21.50 1.44 8.78
N ALA A 47 -20.62 2.39 9.03
CA ALA A 47 -19.63 2.32 10.10
C ALA A 47 -20.33 1.90 11.39
N ARG A 48 -19.95 0.74 11.94
CA ARG A 48 -20.45 0.30 13.24
C ARG A 48 -19.71 1.05 14.33
N GLU A 49 -20.44 1.40 15.37
CA GLU A 49 -19.91 1.97 16.59
C GLU A 49 -18.86 1.02 17.17
N VAL A 50 -17.64 1.53 17.40
CA VAL A 50 -16.57 0.75 18.05
C VAL A 50 -16.83 0.80 19.55
N SER A 51 -17.18 -0.34 20.14
CA SER A 51 -17.41 -0.45 21.58
C SER A 51 -16.13 -0.14 22.36
N ALA A 52 -16.23 0.73 23.36
CA ALA A 52 -15.11 1.29 24.14
C ALA A 52 -14.47 0.32 25.16
N ASP A 53 -14.50 -0.99 24.92
CA ASP A 53 -14.05 -2.01 25.89
C ASP A 53 -12.59 -2.45 25.73
N LEU A 54 -11.76 -1.70 25.01
CA LEU A 54 -10.31 -1.93 24.94
C LEU A 54 -9.53 -0.71 25.41
N SER A 55 -9.74 -0.30 26.66
CA SER A 55 -8.84 0.64 27.35
C SER A 55 -8.75 0.33 28.84
N LYS A 56 -8.12 -0.82 29.16
CA LYS A 56 -7.60 -1.08 30.50
C LYS A 56 -6.11 -1.40 30.42
N THR A 57 -5.32 -0.38 30.17
CA THR A 57 -3.94 -0.31 30.64
C THR A 57 -3.79 1.02 31.34
N ASN A 58 -3.44 0.95 32.62
CA ASN A 58 -3.33 2.07 33.54
C ASN A 58 -2.26 3.08 33.08
N ASP A 59 -2.43 4.31 33.59
CA ASP A 59 -1.50 5.45 33.54
C ASP A 59 -1.70 6.44 32.38
N VAL A 60 -2.61 7.40 32.62
CA VAL A 60 -2.37 8.87 32.62
C VAL A 60 -3.70 9.56 32.93
N ALA A 61 -3.71 10.36 33.98
CA ALA A 61 -4.86 11.10 34.46
C ALA A 61 -5.34 12.17 33.45
N GLY A 62 -6.66 12.27 33.26
CA GLY A 62 -7.30 13.52 32.84
C GLY A 62 -7.85 13.63 31.41
N LEU A 63 -8.43 12.58 30.83
CA LEU A 63 -9.39 12.77 29.73
C LEU A 63 -10.81 12.87 30.32
N LYS A 64 -11.39 14.07 30.25
CA LYS A 64 -12.82 14.26 30.53
C LYS A 64 -13.60 13.36 29.55
N GLN A 65 -14.58 12.62 30.06
CA GLN A 65 -15.43 11.76 29.24
C GLN A 65 -16.01 12.58 28.08
N ALA A 66 -15.56 12.27 26.85
CA ALA A 66 -16.15 12.82 25.65
C ALA A 66 -17.64 12.47 25.67
N LYS A 67 -18.49 13.51 25.64
CA LYS A 67 -19.93 13.36 25.50
C LYS A 67 -20.14 12.53 24.23
N GLN A 68 -20.67 11.31 24.36
CA GLN A 68 -21.00 10.45 23.22
C GLN A 68 -22.09 11.14 22.38
N GLY A 69 -21.66 12.04 21.50
CA GLY A 69 -22.47 12.51 20.39
C GLY A 69 -22.63 11.33 19.45
N GLY A 70 -23.83 10.77 19.38
CA GLY A 70 -24.12 9.68 18.45
C GLY A 70 -23.71 10.05 17.02
N LEU A 71 -23.39 9.02 16.22
CA LEU A 71 -22.96 9.17 14.83
C LEU A 71 -23.93 10.09 14.07
N GLU A 72 -23.45 11.19 13.47
CA GLU A 72 -24.27 12.16 12.75
C GLU A 72 -25.08 11.45 11.63
N LYS A 73 -26.38 11.74 11.55
CA LYS A 73 -27.30 11.08 10.62
C LYS A 73 -27.99 12.06 9.68
N ASP A 74 -27.95 13.37 9.94
CA ASP A 74 -28.54 14.36 9.05
C ASP A 74 -27.79 14.36 7.71
N PRO A 75 -28.47 14.05 6.58
CA PRO A 75 -27.82 14.04 5.26
C PRO A 75 -27.18 15.38 4.88
N LYS A 76 -27.76 16.51 5.31
CA LYS A 76 -27.21 17.84 5.01
C LYS A 76 -25.95 18.13 5.83
N ALA A 77 -25.91 17.73 7.10
CA ALA A 77 -24.70 17.79 7.92
C ALA A 77 -23.60 16.89 7.38
N LEU A 78 -23.92 15.64 7.01
CA LEU A 78 -22.96 14.70 6.42
C LEU A 78 -22.40 15.19 5.09
N TRP A 79 -23.22 15.79 4.23
CA TRP A 79 -22.75 16.38 2.97
C TRP A 79 -21.74 17.52 3.21
N ARG A 80 -22.03 18.42 4.15
CA ARG A 80 -21.08 19.49 4.52
C ARG A 80 -19.77 18.90 5.04
N ARG A 81 -19.87 17.92 5.93
CA ARG A 81 -18.71 17.23 6.49
C ARG A 81 -17.90 16.49 5.43
N TYR A 82 -18.54 15.88 4.44
CA TYR A 82 -17.87 15.31 3.27
C TYR A 82 -17.08 16.36 2.49
N VAL A 83 -17.70 17.50 2.17
CA VAL A 83 -17.02 18.58 1.44
C VAL A 83 -15.84 19.16 2.24
N ASP A 84 -16.00 19.31 3.55
CA ASP A 84 -14.96 19.89 4.42
C ASP A 84 -13.77 18.94 4.66
N TRP A 85 -14.02 17.62 4.71
CA TRP A 85 -13.03 16.63 5.14
C TRP A 85 -12.56 15.66 4.05
N LEU A 86 -13.10 15.72 2.84
CA LEU A 86 -12.64 14.89 1.74
C LEU A 86 -11.20 15.29 1.38
N TYR A 87 -10.27 14.37 1.65
CA TYR A 87 -8.92 14.49 1.16
C TYR A 87 -8.81 13.82 -0.22
N GLN A 88 -8.24 14.55 -1.19
CA GLN A 88 -7.98 14.07 -2.53
C GLN A 88 -6.51 14.23 -2.90
N HIS A 89 -5.81 13.12 -3.14
CA HIS A 89 -4.47 13.12 -3.73
C HIS A 89 -4.59 12.86 -5.24
N LYS A 90 -4.73 13.93 -6.03
CA LYS A 90 -5.04 13.86 -7.47
C LYS A 90 -4.05 13.01 -8.26
N GLU A 91 -2.75 13.13 -7.99
CA GLU A 91 -1.71 12.40 -8.73
C GLU A 91 -1.77 10.89 -8.53
N LEU A 92 -2.20 10.44 -7.34
CA LEU A 92 -2.33 9.02 -7.01
C LEU A 92 -3.75 8.49 -7.28
N GLY A 93 -4.69 9.37 -7.64
CA GLY A 93 -6.11 9.02 -7.72
C GLY A 93 -6.72 8.56 -6.39
N LEU A 94 -6.10 8.89 -5.26
CA LEU A 94 -6.52 8.46 -3.93
C LEU A 94 -7.51 9.46 -3.32
N TYR A 95 -8.58 8.93 -2.74
CA TYR A 95 -9.58 9.70 -2.00
C TYR A 95 -9.74 9.10 -0.60
N LEU A 96 -9.74 9.95 0.41
CA LEU A 96 -10.02 9.57 1.79
C LEU A 96 -11.18 10.41 2.31
N ASP A 97 -12.31 9.73 2.53
CA ASP A 97 -13.52 10.31 3.12
C ASP A 97 -13.65 9.87 4.57
N VAL A 98 -13.47 10.81 5.49
CA VAL A 98 -13.63 10.59 6.94
C VAL A 98 -14.96 11.13 7.49
N SER A 99 -15.87 11.58 6.62
CA SER A 99 -17.13 12.23 7.02
C SER A 99 -18.03 11.33 7.87
N ARG A 100 -17.91 10.02 7.73
CA ARG A 100 -18.70 9.02 8.48
C ARG A 100 -18.02 8.51 9.75
N ILE A 101 -16.84 9.03 10.10
CA ILE A 101 -16.19 8.73 11.36
C ILE A 101 -16.80 9.64 12.43
N GLY A 102 -17.21 9.07 13.56
CA GLY A 102 -17.85 9.81 14.66
C GLY A 102 -16.87 10.58 15.53
N PHE A 103 -16.40 11.74 15.06
CA PHE A 103 -15.61 12.67 15.87
C PHE A 103 -16.19 14.08 15.83
N SER A 104 -16.10 14.80 16.95
CA SER A 104 -16.50 16.20 17.03
C SER A 104 -15.33 17.15 16.72
N ASP A 105 -15.64 18.41 16.42
CA ASP A 105 -14.61 19.43 16.15
C ASP A 105 -13.77 19.74 17.41
N GLU A 106 -14.37 19.62 18.59
CA GLU A 106 -13.67 19.73 19.87
C GLU A 106 -12.67 18.59 20.05
N PHE A 107 -13.06 17.35 19.72
CA PHE A 107 -12.15 16.20 19.78
C PHE A 107 -10.95 16.38 18.84
N VAL A 108 -11.17 16.88 17.61
CA VAL A 108 -10.06 17.19 16.69
C VAL A 108 -9.12 18.21 17.31
N SER A 109 -9.67 19.28 17.90
CA SER A 109 -8.90 20.35 18.53
C SER A 109 -8.08 19.83 19.72
N GLU A 110 -8.65 18.91 20.52
CA GLU A 110 -7.97 18.24 21.62
C GLU A 110 -6.87 17.28 21.13
N MET A 111 -7.03 16.68 19.95
CA MET A 111 -6.05 15.77 19.34
C MET A 111 -4.91 16.50 18.62
N GLU A 112 -5.07 17.77 18.27
CA GLU A 112 -4.07 18.55 17.52
C GLU A 112 -2.64 18.47 18.10
N PRO A 113 -2.41 18.65 19.42
CA PRO A 113 -1.06 18.53 19.98
C PRO A 113 -0.44 17.13 19.81
N ARG A 114 -1.28 16.08 19.80
CA ARG A 114 -0.83 14.69 19.59
C ARG A 114 -0.48 14.42 18.14
N PHE A 115 -1.21 15.02 17.20
CA PHE A 115 -0.84 14.97 15.78
C PHE A 115 0.50 15.65 15.53
N GLN A 116 0.71 16.85 16.09
CA GLN A 116 2.00 17.55 16.01
C GLN A 116 3.15 16.70 16.57
N ALA A 117 2.95 16.08 17.74
CA ALA A 117 3.93 15.16 18.32
C ALA A 117 4.20 13.94 17.42
N ALA A 118 3.16 13.35 16.82
CA ALA A 118 3.30 12.22 15.92
C ALA A 118 4.06 12.59 14.63
N PHE A 119 3.78 13.75 14.03
CA PHE A 119 4.49 14.22 12.84
C PHE A 119 5.97 14.46 13.13
N LYS A 120 6.28 15.12 14.26
CA LYS A 120 7.67 15.29 14.69
C LYS A 120 8.37 13.95 14.91
N ALA A 121 7.70 12.98 15.54
CA ALA A 121 8.25 11.64 15.72
C ALA A 121 8.50 10.91 14.39
N MET A 122 7.61 11.10 13.40
CA MET A 122 7.84 10.57 12.05
C MET A 122 9.06 11.21 11.38
N GLU A 123 9.23 12.53 11.47
CA GLU A 123 10.42 13.21 10.93
C GLU A 123 11.71 12.71 11.58
N GLU A 124 11.73 12.53 12.90
CA GLU A 124 12.87 11.97 13.62
C GLU A 124 13.18 10.53 13.18
N LEU A 125 12.14 9.70 13.03
CA LEU A 125 12.24 8.32 12.55
C LEU A 125 12.80 8.25 11.12
N GLU A 126 12.25 9.04 10.19
CA GLU A 126 12.69 9.10 8.79
C GLU A 126 14.15 9.54 8.68
N ARG A 127 14.59 10.43 9.57
CA ARG A 127 15.98 10.91 9.66
C ARG A 127 16.90 9.94 10.38
N GLY A 128 16.41 8.75 10.74
CA GLY A 128 17.22 7.66 11.26
C GLY A 128 17.40 7.65 12.78
N ALA A 129 16.49 8.24 13.55
CA ALA A 129 16.46 8.03 14.99
C ALA A 129 16.28 6.54 15.33
N ILE A 130 16.77 6.14 16.50
CA ILE A 130 16.51 4.80 17.04
C ILE A 130 15.04 4.74 17.46
N ALA A 131 14.23 4.09 16.62
CA ALA A 131 12.80 3.93 16.86
C ALA A 131 12.47 2.63 17.61
N ASN A 132 13.34 1.61 17.52
CA ASN A 132 13.23 0.39 18.31
C ASN A 132 14.29 0.41 19.42
N PRO A 133 13.95 0.90 20.64
CA PRO A 133 14.90 1.00 21.74
C PRO A 133 15.33 -0.38 22.27
N ASP A 134 14.47 -1.39 22.20
CA ASP A 134 14.76 -2.74 22.69
C ASP A 134 15.83 -3.42 21.84
N GLU A 135 15.78 -3.22 20.51
CA GLU A 135 16.78 -3.76 19.58
C GLU A 135 17.93 -2.78 19.29
N GLY A 136 17.84 -1.53 19.73
CA GLY A 136 18.79 -0.47 19.40
C GLY A 136 18.88 -0.18 17.90
N ARG A 137 17.76 -0.31 17.18
CA ARG A 137 17.72 -0.25 15.70
C ARG A 137 16.92 0.92 15.16
N MET A 138 17.36 1.38 14.00
CA MET A 138 16.67 2.33 13.15
C MET A 138 15.58 1.60 12.33
N VAL A 139 14.57 2.34 11.86
CA VAL A 139 13.49 1.80 11.02
C VAL A 139 13.56 2.47 9.64
N GLY A 140 14.02 1.71 8.64
CA GLY A 140 14.49 2.27 7.37
C GLY A 140 13.66 1.94 6.12
N HIS A 141 12.45 1.38 6.24
CA HIS A 141 11.67 0.95 5.07
C HIS A 141 11.30 2.10 4.12
N TYR A 142 11.22 3.34 4.61
CA TYR A 142 11.02 4.53 3.78
C TYR A 142 12.21 4.80 2.84
N TRP A 143 13.44 4.53 3.28
CA TRP A 143 14.65 4.70 2.48
C TRP A 143 14.70 3.71 1.32
N LEU A 144 14.12 2.52 1.50
CA LEU A 144 14.00 1.51 0.42
C LEU A 144 13.10 1.99 -0.73
N ARG A 145 12.21 2.96 -0.48
CA ARG A 145 11.36 3.58 -1.50
C ARG A 145 11.99 4.85 -2.09
N ASN A 146 12.83 5.53 -1.31
CA ASN A 146 13.59 6.70 -1.75
C ASN A 146 14.93 6.77 -1.00
N ALA A 147 15.99 6.26 -1.62
CA ALA A 147 17.31 6.12 -0.99
C ALA A 147 17.93 7.46 -0.57
N LYS A 148 17.51 8.59 -1.17
CA LYS A 148 17.98 9.94 -0.82
C LYS A 148 17.60 10.38 0.59
N LEU A 149 16.59 9.73 1.18
CA LEU A 149 16.18 9.97 2.57
C LEU A 149 17.03 9.19 3.57
N ALA A 150 17.91 8.30 3.10
CA ALA A 150 18.77 7.53 3.99
C ALA A 150 19.67 8.48 4.81
N PRO A 151 19.86 8.21 6.11
CA PRO A 151 20.53 9.14 7.03
C PRO A 151 22.04 9.23 6.83
N ASN A 152 22.62 8.33 6.03
CA ASN A 152 24.02 8.43 5.64
C ASN A 152 24.25 7.94 4.19
N PRO A 153 25.33 8.43 3.53
CA PRO A 153 25.63 8.07 2.15
C PRO A 153 25.92 6.58 1.93
N PHE A 154 26.45 5.89 2.95
CA PHE A 154 26.75 4.47 2.84
C PHE A 154 25.47 3.64 2.66
N LEU A 155 24.43 3.91 3.45
CA LEU A 155 23.12 3.27 3.33
C LEU A 155 22.46 3.60 1.99
N GLN A 156 22.52 4.87 1.56
CA GLN A 156 22.01 5.25 0.25
C GLN A 156 22.64 4.41 -0.88
N VAL A 157 23.98 4.33 -0.91
CA VAL A 157 24.70 3.56 -1.93
C VAL A 157 24.38 2.06 -1.86
N GLN A 158 24.24 1.49 -0.65
CA GLN A 158 23.85 0.09 -0.45
C GLN A 158 22.46 -0.18 -1.03
N ILE A 159 21.48 0.70 -0.75
CA ILE A 159 20.11 0.58 -1.26
C ILE A 159 20.10 0.69 -2.78
N ASP A 160 20.71 1.74 -3.34
CA ASP A 160 20.73 1.98 -4.78
C ASP A 160 21.39 0.81 -5.54
N LYS A 161 22.54 0.31 -5.05
CA LYS A 161 23.21 -0.85 -5.66
C LYS A 161 22.39 -2.12 -5.58
N THR A 162 21.73 -2.36 -4.44
CA THR A 162 20.91 -3.56 -4.26
C THR A 162 19.68 -3.53 -5.17
N LEU A 163 19.00 -2.38 -5.26
CA LEU A 163 17.87 -2.20 -6.18
C LEU A 163 18.30 -2.40 -7.63
N ALA A 164 19.41 -1.80 -8.05
CA ALA A 164 19.95 -1.99 -9.40
C ALA A 164 20.26 -3.48 -9.67
N ALA A 165 20.92 -4.17 -8.75
CA ALA A 165 21.23 -5.59 -8.91
C ALA A 165 19.99 -6.48 -9.01
N VAL A 166 18.93 -6.18 -8.24
CA VAL A 166 17.65 -6.90 -8.31
C VAL A 166 16.97 -6.68 -9.66
N CYS A 167 16.94 -5.44 -10.15
CA CYS A 167 16.37 -5.12 -11.47
C CYS A 167 17.17 -5.79 -12.60
N ASP A 168 18.50 -5.68 -12.60
CA ASP A 168 19.37 -6.29 -13.59
C ASP A 168 19.21 -7.82 -13.63
N PHE A 169 19.08 -8.44 -12.46
CA PHE A 169 18.82 -9.88 -12.36
C PHE A 169 17.46 -10.25 -12.93
N ALA A 170 16.40 -9.52 -12.55
CA ALA A 170 15.05 -9.77 -13.06
C ALA A 170 14.99 -9.63 -14.59
N ASP A 171 15.59 -8.58 -15.16
CA ASP A 171 15.66 -8.36 -16.59
C ASP A 171 16.47 -9.46 -17.30
N ALA A 172 17.58 -9.91 -16.70
CA ALA A 172 18.38 -11.00 -17.25
C ALA A 172 17.62 -12.34 -17.27
N VAL A 173 16.77 -12.61 -16.27
CA VAL A 173 15.90 -13.79 -16.24
C VAL A 173 14.78 -13.69 -17.28
N ILE A 174 14.07 -12.55 -17.32
CA ILE A 174 12.93 -12.34 -18.25
C ILE A 174 13.39 -12.34 -19.71
N SER A 175 14.54 -11.73 -20.01
CA SER A 175 15.13 -11.71 -21.35
C SER A 175 15.69 -13.06 -21.80
N GLY A 176 15.90 -14.00 -20.87
CA GLY A 176 16.55 -15.29 -21.13
C GLY A 176 18.07 -15.23 -21.23
N LYS A 177 18.71 -14.11 -20.83
CA LYS A 177 20.17 -14.04 -20.65
C LYS A 177 20.63 -15.01 -19.57
N ILE A 178 19.88 -15.07 -18.47
CA ILE A 178 19.96 -16.15 -17.48
C ILE A 178 18.90 -17.17 -17.88
N LYS A 179 19.35 -18.38 -18.19
CA LYS A 179 18.48 -19.48 -18.65
C LYS A 179 18.76 -20.75 -17.87
N PRO A 180 17.78 -21.66 -17.74
CA PRO A 180 18.00 -22.97 -17.16
C PRO A 180 19.07 -23.78 -17.94
N PRO A 181 19.62 -24.84 -17.33
CA PRO A 181 20.59 -25.72 -18.00
C PRO A 181 20.03 -26.44 -19.23
N SER A 182 18.70 -26.54 -19.35
CA SER A 182 18.03 -27.16 -20.50
C SER A 182 18.25 -26.31 -21.77
N PRO A 183 18.58 -26.93 -22.92
CA PRO A 183 19.05 -26.24 -24.11
C PRO A 183 18.05 -25.22 -24.70
N GLU A 184 16.75 -25.38 -24.44
CA GLU A 184 15.69 -24.55 -25.04
C GLU A 184 14.78 -23.84 -24.01
N GLY A 185 15.06 -23.99 -22.71
CA GLY A 185 14.18 -23.49 -21.66
C GLY A 185 14.36 -21.99 -21.37
N ARG A 186 13.24 -21.31 -21.10
CA ARG A 186 13.21 -20.07 -20.30
C ARG A 186 12.59 -20.37 -18.95
N PHE A 187 12.87 -19.55 -17.95
CA PHE A 187 12.05 -19.58 -16.74
C PHE A 187 10.64 -19.13 -17.10
N THR A 188 9.64 -19.83 -16.58
CA THR A 188 8.22 -19.53 -16.78
C THR A 188 7.50 -19.31 -15.45
N GLN A 189 8.11 -19.73 -14.35
CA GLN A 189 7.55 -19.68 -13.01
C GLN A 189 8.60 -19.23 -11.99
N ILE A 190 8.15 -18.49 -10.98
CA ILE A 190 8.92 -18.12 -9.79
C ILE A 190 8.28 -18.83 -8.62
N LEU A 191 9.10 -19.56 -7.86
CA LEU A 191 8.71 -20.09 -6.56
C LEU A 191 9.28 -19.20 -5.45
N SER A 192 8.41 -18.40 -4.84
CA SER A 192 8.74 -17.59 -3.66
C SER A 192 8.56 -18.42 -2.39
N VAL A 193 9.63 -18.59 -1.63
CA VAL A 193 9.65 -19.41 -0.42
C VAL A 193 10.00 -18.54 0.77
N GLY A 194 9.10 -18.46 1.76
CA GLY A 194 9.33 -17.62 2.92
C GLY A 194 8.42 -17.95 4.09
N ILE A 195 8.51 -17.12 5.14
CA ILE A 195 7.60 -17.14 6.28
C ILE A 195 7.25 -15.71 6.70
N GLY A 196 6.00 -15.48 7.10
CA GLY A 196 5.55 -14.19 7.61
C GLY A 196 5.75 -13.06 6.60
N GLY A 197 6.42 -11.97 6.99
CA GLY A 197 6.61 -10.80 6.13
C GLY A 197 7.34 -11.10 4.81
N SER A 198 8.25 -12.08 4.81
CA SER A 198 9.01 -12.49 3.62
C SER A 198 8.18 -13.26 2.59
N ALA A 199 7.03 -13.82 2.99
CA ALA A 199 6.09 -14.50 2.09
C ALA A 199 4.86 -13.62 1.76
N LEU A 200 4.21 -13.09 2.80
CA LEU A 200 2.94 -12.37 2.67
C LEU A 200 3.06 -11.07 1.88
N GLY A 201 4.17 -10.33 2.04
CA GLY A 201 4.40 -9.08 1.31
C GLY A 201 4.48 -9.29 -0.20
N PRO A 202 5.43 -10.13 -0.69
CA PRO A 202 5.51 -10.48 -2.11
C PRO A 202 4.23 -11.10 -2.66
N GLN A 203 3.58 -11.99 -1.91
CA GLN A 203 2.32 -12.62 -2.31
C GLN A 203 1.20 -11.59 -2.53
N PHE A 204 1.01 -10.68 -1.57
CA PHE A 204 -0.01 -9.63 -1.68
C PHE A 204 0.23 -8.70 -2.87
N VAL A 205 1.49 -8.28 -3.08
CA VAL A 205 1.83 -7.40 -4.21
C VAL A 205 1.66 -8.10 -5.56
N ALA A 206 2.03 -9.38 -5.66
CA ALA A 206 1.83 -10.16 -6.88
C ALA A 206 0.35 -10.30 -7.22
N GLU A 207 -0.51 -10.64 -6.25
CA GLU A 207 -1.95 -10.78 -6.47
C GLU A 207 -2.61 -9.45 -6.86
N ALA A 208 -2.19 -8.33 -6.24
CA ALA A 208 -2.80 -7.03 -6.45
C ALA A 208 -2.37 -6.34 -7.76
N LEU A 209 -1.14 -6.58 -8.22
CA LEU A 209 -0.52 -5.81 -9.32
C LEU A 209 -0.08 -6.63 -10.52
N ALA A 210 -0.10 -7.96 -10.47
CA ALA A 210 0.30 -8.75 -11.64
C ALA A 210 -0.65 -8.50 -12.82
N PRO A 211 -0.13 -8.37 -14.05
CA PRO A 211 -0.98 -8.34 -15.24
C PRO A 211 -1.63 -9.71 -15.46
N ASP A 212 -2.72 -9.76 -16.22
CA ASP A 212 -3.46 -11.00 -16.51
C ASP A 212 -2.59 -12.11 -17.10
N ASN A 213 -1.57 -11.73 -17.88
CA ASN A 213 -0.59 -12.65 -18.45
C ASN A 213 0.85 -12.19 -18.11
N PRO A 214 1.36 -12.52 -16.91
CA PRO A 214 2.69 -12.10 -16.50
C PRO A 214 3.78 -12.90 -17.23
N PRO A 215 4.97 -12.30 -17.47
CA PRO A 215 6.08 -13.01 -18.13
C PRO A 215 6.56 -14.24 -17.33
N LEU A 216 6.38 -14.20 -16.00
CA LEU A 216 6.65 -15.30 -15.08
C LEU A 216 5.47 -15.45 -14.12
N LYS A 217 4.94 -16.67 -13.98
CA LYS A 217 3.90 -16.96 -12.98
C LYS A 217 4.53 -17.04 -11.60
N VAL A 218 4.01 -16.28 -10.64
CA VAL A 218 4.52 -16.30 -9.26
C VAL A 218 3.69 -17.28 -8.44
N CYS A 219 4.35 -18.23 -7.79
CA CYS A 219 3.74 -19.13 -6.84
C CYS A 219 4.46 -18.99 -5.49
N SER A 220 3.71 -18.92 -4.40
CA SER A 220 4.26 -18.66 -3.06
C SER A 220 4.03 -19.84 -2.13
N LEU A 221 5.02 -20.12 -1.30
CA LEU A 221 4.94 -21.06 -0.17
C LEU A 221 5.24 -20.32 1.13
N ASP A 222 4.26 -20.32 2.04
CA ASP A 222 4.38 -19.81 3.41
C ASP A 222 4.35 -20.97 4.41
N PHE A 223 5.40 -21.12 5.22
CA PHE A 223 5.59 -22.25 6.13
C PHE A 223 4.86 -22.14 7.48
N THR A 224 3.89 -21.24 7.63
CA THR A 224 3.11 -21.09 8.87
C THR A 224 2.21 -22.30 9.22
N ARG A 225 2.06 -23.29 8.33
CA ARG A 225 1.41 -24.58 8.62
C ARG A 225 2.33 -25.76 8.30
N SER A 226 2.67 -26.55 9.32
CA SER A 226 3.43 -27.81 9.25
C SER A 226 2.99 -28.69 8.09
N THR A 227 3.72 -28.69 6.96
CA THR A 227 3.40 -29.67 5.90
C THR A 227 4.55 -29.89 4.91
N ILE A 228 5.47 -30.79 5.28
CA ILE A 228 6.34 -31.50 4.31
C ILE A 228 5.50 -32.12 3.15
N PRO A 229 4.26 -32.63 3.37
CA PRO A 229 3.41 -33.13 2.27
C PRO A 229 2.96 -32.07 1.26
N ILE A 230 2.79 -30.80 1.66
CA ILE A 230 2.33 -29.74 0.73
C ILE A 230 3.45 -29.35 -0.23
N LEU A 231 4.70 -29.38 0.21
CA LEU A 231 5.85 -29.12 -0.66
C LEU A 231 5.91 -30.14 -1.81
N PHE A 232 5.61 -31.41 -1.53
CA PHE A 232 5.59 -32.46 -2.54
C PHE A 232 4.44 -32.30 -3.55
N LEU A 233 3.23 -31.97 -3.07
CA LEU A 233 2.09 -31.65 -3.94
C LEU A 233 2.33 -30.40 -4.78
N PHE A 234 3.02 -29.41 -4.22
CA PHE A 234 3.34 -28.18 -4.91
C PHE A 234 4.39 -28.42 -6.00
N PHE A 235 5.49 -29.13 -5.71
CA PHE A 235 6.45 -29.50 -6.75
C PHE A 235 5.84 -30.41 -7.83
N ALA A 236 4.80 -31.18 -7.53
CA ALA A 236 4.07 -31.95 -8.54
C ALA A 236 3.26 -31.08 -9.52
N GLN A 237 2.98 -29.81 -9.19
CA GLN A 237 2.37 -28.83 -10.09
C GLN A 237 3.40 -28.12 -10.99
N PHE A 238 4.69 -28.23 -10.66
CA PHE A 238 5.77 -27.77 -11.51
C PHE A 238 6.14 -28.91 -12.43
N ASP A 239 6.07 -28.71 -13.74
CA ASP A 239 6.48 -29.73 -14.71
C ASP A 239 8.00 -29.96 -14.59
N PRO A 240 8.48 -31.08 -14.02
CA PRO A 240 9.91 -31.34 -13.88
C PRO A 240 10.51 -31.85 -15.21
N ILE A 241 9.66 -32.10 -16.21
CA ILE A 241 9.97 -32.91 -17.38
C ILE A 241 10.39 -31.99 -18.53
N SER A 242 11.65 -31.55 -18.48
CA SER A 242 12.50 -31.46 -19.67
C SER A 242 13.98 -31.66 -19.32
N CYS A 243 14.23 -32.55 -18.36
CA CYS A 243 15.53 -33.17 -18.10
C CYS A 243 15.37 -34.69 -18.30
N LYS A 244 15.35 -35.11 -19.57
CA LYS A 244 15.83 -36.41 -20.02
C LYS A 244 16.76 -36.18 -21.19
#